data_AF-A0A139H6S4-F1
#
_entry.id   AF-A0A139H6S4-F1
#
_cell.length_a   1.000
_cell.length_b   1.000
_cell.length_c   1.000
_cell.angle_alpha   90.00
_cell.angle_beta   90.00
_cell.angle_gamma   90.00
#
_symmetry.space_group_name_H-M   'P 1'
#
loop_
_entity.id
_entity.type
_entity.pdbx_description
1 polymer ?
#
loop_
_entity_poly.entity_id
_entity_poly.type
_entity_poly.pdbx_seq_one_letter_code
_entity_poly.pdbx_strand_id
1 'polypeptide(L)'
;MPLYKDTAEGGYTPLNVEEGCHVESKSSDRHQTRRLITEIIIALLLFLLVGVLFFQPAQKQHHYGNDPHISSGAFDQYRQYGRDPEYFSFSHDHDYLWAEYLPEKPPPNSTGEAIDRLTNHGSLSMLHQLHCLAGIRRAIQQLGEGEMDLAALQKTPHAPHCFDYLRKVILCYADDFIERPRHPDGSLGGPNIEGAWDFRMCRSSDKIFAIGAEGYRPT
;
A
#
# COMPACT_ATOMS: atom_id res chain seq x y z
N MET A 1 3.21 -83.03 -85.25
CA MET A 1 3.72 -83.67 -84.02
C MET A 1 3.18 -82.85 -82.85
N PRO A 2 2.58 -83.50 -81.83
CA PRO A 2 1.14 -83.33 -81.64
C PRO A 2 0.70 -83.07 -80.18
N LEU A 3 -0.62 -82.79 -80.03
CA LEU A 3 -1.52 -83.13 -78.90
C LEU A 3 -1.35 -82.34 -77.58
N TYR A 4 -2.37 -81.95 -76.80
CA TYR A 4 -3.85 -82.00 -76.84
C TYR A 4 -4.32 -81.29 -75.54
N LYS A 5 -5.09 -80.19 -75.60
CA LYS A 5 -6.55 -80.06 -75.35
C LYS A 5 -7.07 -80.54 -73.99
N ASP A 6 -7.84 -79.66 -73.34
CA ASP A 6 -9.25 -79.90 -72.96
C ASP A 6 -9.93 -78.54 -72.63
N THR A 7 -10.97 -78.16 -73.40
CA THR A 7 -12.43 -78.09 -73.09
C THR A 7 -12.84 -76.74 -72.46
N ALA A 8 -13.57 -75.88 -73.19
CA ALA A 8 -15.04 -75.77 -73.28
C ALA A 8 -15.67 -75.38 -71.92
N GLU A 9 -16.60 -74.45 -71.73
CA GLU A 9 -17.54 -73.70 -72.56
C GLU A 9 -18.24 -72.69 -71.62
N GLY A 10 -18.80 -71.61 -72.15
CA GLY A 10 -20.06 -71.04 -71.61
C GLY A 10 -20.02 -69.78 -70.73
N GLY A 11 -20.95 -68.86 -71.03
CA GLY A 11 -21.60 -68.04 -69.99
C GLY A 11 -21.44 -66.52 -70.07
N TYR A 12 -22.44 -65.85 -70.65
CA TYR A 12 -22.71 -64.41 -70.51
C TYR A 12 -22.89 -63.99 -69.04
N THR A 13 -22.48 -62.77 -68.67
CA THR A 13 -23.34 -61.69 -68.11
C THR A 13 -22.54 -60.41 -67.80
N PRO A 14 -23.18 -59.21 -67.80
CA PRO A 14 -22.51 -57.92 -67.88
C PRO A 14 -22.23 -57.32 -66.49
N LEU A 15 -21.16 -56.51 -66.40
CA LEU A 15 -20.86 -55.74 -65.20
C LEU A 15 -20.72 -54.25 -65.55
N ASN A 16 -21.68 -53.48 -65.00
CA ASN A 16 -21.53 -52.09 -64.60
C ASN A 16 -20.26 -51.90 -63.74
N VAL A 17 -19.81 -50.65 -63.61
CA VAL A 17 -19.19 -50.01 -62.41
C VAL A 17 -18.18 -48.97 -62.92
N GLU A 18 -18.59 -47.70 -63.00
CA GLU A 18 -18.47 -46.63 -61.99
C GLU A 18 -17.30 -45.69 -62.30
N GLU A 19 -17.63 -44.47 -62.68
CA GLU A 19 -16.73 -43.32 -62.62
C GLU A 19 -16.59 -42.90 -61.14
N GLY A 20 -15.48 -43.28 -60.52
CA GLY A 20 -15.08 -42.85 -59.18
C GLY A 20 -14.22 -41.59 -59.21
N CYS A 21 -14.72 -40.53 -58.58
CA CYS A 21 -14.14 -39.21 -58.45
C CYS A 21 -12.90 -39.18 -57.53
N HIS A 22 -11.82 -38.47 -57.93
CA HIS A 22 -10.68 -38.14 -57.09
C HIS A 22 -11.09 -37.19 -55.93
N VAL A 23 -11.33 -37.74 -54.72
CA VAL A 23 -11.56 -36.96 -53.49
C VAL A 23 -10.88 -37.63 -52.29
N GLU A 24 -9.55 -37.71 -52.23
CA GLU A 24 -8.88 -38.26 -51.02
C GLU A 24 -7.72 -37.45 -50.44
N SER A 25 -7.11 -36.47 -51.14
CA SER A 25 -5.99 -35.70 -50.53
C SER A 25 -6.41 -34.49 -49.68
N LYS A 26 -7.58 -33.89 -49.95
CA LYS A 26 -8.01 -32.62 -49.32
C LYS A 26 -8.51 -32.77 -47.87
N SER A 27 -8.86 -34.00 -47.47
CA SER A 27 -9.37 -34.33 -46.13
C SER A 27 -8.22 -34.46 -45.12
N SER A 28 -7.18 -35.22 -45.47
CA SER A 28 -6.01 -35.45 -44.60
C SER A 28 -5.26 -34.15 -44.28
N ASP A 29 -5.05 -33.30 -45.29
CA ASP A 29 -4.37 -32.00 -45.15
C ASP A 29 -5.15 -31.02 -44.26
N ARG A 30 -6.49 -31.05 -44.35
CA ARG A 30 -7.37 -30.25 -43.48
C ARG A 30 -7.35 -30.72 -42.03
N HIS A 31 -7.29 -32.03 -41.79
CA HIS A 31 -7.20 -32.59 -40.45
C HIS A 31 -5.82 -32.31 -39.82
N GLN A 32 -4.74 -32.42 -40.60
CA GLN A 32 -3.38 -32.10 -40.15
C GLN A 32 -3.23 -30.60 -39.84
N THR A 33 -3.76 -29.73 -40.70
CA THR A 33 -3.77 -28.27 -40.49
C THR A 33 -4.57 -27.90 -39.24
N ARG A 34 -5.75 -28.50 -39.02
CA ARG A 34 -6.55 -28.27 -37.81
C ARG A 34 -5.81 -28.69 -36.55
N ARG A 35 -5.12 -29.83 -36.57
CA ARG A 35 -4.34 -30.32 -35.43
C ARG A 35 -3.20 -29.36 -35.07
N LEU A 36 -2.43 -28.91 -36.06
CA LEU A 36 -1.35 -27.93 -35.86
C LEU A 36 -1.87 -26.60 -35.30
N ILE A 37 -3.01 -26.11 -35.79
CA ILE A 37 -3.64 -24.89 -35.27
C ILE A 37 -4.02 -25.06 -33.80
N THR A 38 -4.63 -26.19 -33.41
CA THR A 38 -4.94 -26.46 -32.00
C THR A 38 -3.70 -26.56 -31.12
N GLU A 39 -2.62 -27.20 -31.59
CA GLU A 39 -1.38 -27.31 -30.83
C GLU A 39 -0.72 -25.94 -30.61
N ILE A 40 -0.74 -25.06 -31.63
CA ILE A 40 -0.25 -23.68 -31.51
C ILE A 40 -1.12 -22.88 -30.52
N ILE A 41 -2.44 -22.99 -30.60
CA ILE A 41 -3.36 -22.30 -29.68
C ILE A 41 -3.09 -22.75 -28.24
N ILE A 42 -2.94 -24.06 -28.01
CA ILE A 42 -2.64 -24.60 -26.67
C ILE A 42 -1.28 -24.07 -26.17
N ALA A 43 -0.25 -24.08 -27.02
CA ALA A 43 1.07 -23.56 -26.65
C ALA A 43 1.04 -22.07 -26.29
N LEU A 44 0.29 -21.26 -27.07
CA LEU A 44 0.11 -19.83 -26.78
C LEU A 44 -0.66 -19.61 -25.48
N LEU A 45 -1.72 -20.37 -25.23
CA LEU A 45 -2.48 -20.28 -23.97
C LEU A 45 -1.65 -20.67 -22.76
N LEU A 46 -0.81 -21.72 -22.88
CA LEU A 46 0.11 -22.13 -21.82
C LEU A 46 1.19 -21.07 -21.58
N PHE A 47 1.74 -20.46 -22.63
CA PHE A 47 2.71 -19.38 -22.50
C PHE A 47 2.11 -18.14 -21.81
N LEU A 48 0.86 -17.81 -22.13
CA LEU A 48 0.13 -16.70 -21.53
C LEU A 48 -0.19 -16.99 -20.05
N LEU A 49 -0.63 -18.21 -19.71
CA LEU A 49 -0.85 -18.64 -18.33
C LEU A 49 0.43 -18.55 -17.49
N VAL A 50 1.54 -19.06 -18.02
CA VAL A 50 2.85 -18.99 -17.38
C VAL A 50 3.27 -17.54 -17.19
N GLY A 51 3.11 -16.69 -18.22
CA GLY A 51 3.35 -15.26 -18.11
C GLY A 51 2.54 -14.60 -16.98
N VAL A 52 1.25 -14.91 -16.85
CA VAL A 52 0.40 -14.39 -15.77
C VAL A 52 0.88 -14.87 -14.39
N LEU A 53 1.32 -16.13 -14.26
CA LEU A 53 1.81 -16.67 -12.99
C LEU A 53 3.18 -16.07 -12.57
N PHE A 54 4.08 -15.81 -13.51
CA PHE A 54 5.39 -15.20 -13.23
C PHE A 54 5.32 -13.67 -13.08
N PHE A 55 4.35 -13.02 -13.71
CA PHE A 55 4.10 -11.57 -13.63
C PHE A 55 2.89 -11.22 -12.76
N GLN A 56 2.50 -12.08 -11.79
CA GLN A 56 1.61 -11.59 -10.74
C GLN A 56 2.36 -10.45 -10.03
N PRO A 57 1.86 -9.21 -10.07
CA PRO A 57 2.45 -8.14 -9.28
C PRO A 57 2.43 -8.64 -7.85
N ALA A 58 3.57 -8.59 -7.16
CA ALA A 58 3.67 -8.98 -5.76
C ALA A 58 2.51 -8.30 -5.02
N GLN A 59 1.48 -9.08 -4.69
CA GLN A 59 0.32 -8.59 -3.99
C GLN A 59 0.86 -8.22 -2.62
N LYS A 60 1.13 -6.92 -2.40
CA LYS A 60 1.39 -6.42 -1.06
C LYS A 60 0.17 -6.82 -0.27
N GLN A 61 0.34 -7.78 0.64
CA GLN A 61 -0.71 -8.20 1.53
C GLN A 61 -1.05 -6.99 2.39
N HIS A 62 -2.10 -6.26 2.00
CA HIS A 62 -2.75 -5.33 2.90
C HIS A 62 -3.49 -6.21 3.91
N HIS A 63 -2.86 -6.46 5.04
CA HIS A 63 -3.47 -7.16 6.16
C HIS A 63 -4.65 -6.34 6.67
N TYR A 64 -5.84 -6.60 6.13
CA TYR A 64 -7.12 -6.19 6.71
C TYR A 64 -7.61 -7.32 7.61
N GLY A 65 -6.96 -7.48 8.75
CA GLY A 65 -7.42 -8.28 9.88
C GLY A 65 -7.42 -7.41 11.13
N ASN A 66 -8.09 -7.85 12.20
CA ASN A 66 -7.95 -7.21 13.51
C ASN A 66 -6.49 -7.35 13.95
N ASP A 67 -5.74 -6.29 13.73
CA ASP A 67 -4.36 -6.17 14.11
C ASP A 67 -4.24 -6.31 15.64
N PRO A 68 -3.41 -7.23 16.18
CA PRO A 68 -3.15 -7.32 17.61
C PRO A 68 -2.52 -6.04 18.21
N HIS A 69 -2.17 -5.04 17.41
CA HIS A 69 -1.77 -3.68 17.83
C HIS A 69 -2.93 -2.84 18.42
N ILE A 70 -3.84 -3.49 19.17
CA ILE A 70 -4.90 -2.82 19.92
C ILE A 70 -4.23 -1.97 21.00
N SER A 71 -4.42 -0.65 20.86
CA SER A 71 -4.26 0.39 21.88
C SER A 71 -4.19 -0.16 23.32
N SER A 72 -3.19 0.28 24.09
CA SER A 72 -2.82 -0.10 25.46
C SER A 72 -3.86 0.13 26.60
N GLY A 73 -5.15 -0.04 26.34
CA GLY A 73 -6.24 0.17 27.30
C GLY A 73 -6.70 1.63 27.40
N ALA A 74 -7.61 1.89 28.36
CA ALA A 74 -8.27 3.18 28.54
C ALA A 74 -7.30 4.24 29.10
N PHE A 75 -6.68 4.99 28.19
CA PHE A 75 -5.92 6.20 28.50
C PHE A 75 -6.75 7.47 28.27
N ASP A 76 -8.07 7.34 28.13
CA ASP A 76 -8.93 8.45 27.77
C ASP A 76 -9.00 9.48 28.90
N GLN A 77 -8.89 10.74 28.53
CA GLN A 77 -8.95 11.91 29.38
C GLN A 77 -9.66 13.06 28.64
N TYR A 78 -10.38 13.89 29.38
CA TYR A 78 -10.94 15.13 28.83
C TYR A 78 -9.90 16.23 28.92
N ARG A 79 -9.55 16.86 27.79
CA ARG A 79 -8.53 17.91 27.74
C ARG A 79 -8.93 19.00 26.76
N GLN A 80 -8.61 20.26 27.08
CA GLN A 80 -8.53 21.35 26.10
C GLN A 80 -7.11 21.41 25.56
N TYR A 81 -6.95 21.68 24.27
CA TYR A 81 -5.62 21.82 23.68
C TYR A 81 -4.87 23.03 24.25
N GLY A 82 -5.60 24.13 24.48
CA GLY A 82 -5.04 25.39 24.96
C GLY A 82 -4.23 26.11 23.87
N ARG A 83 -3.56 27.19 24.28
CA ARG A 83 -2.61 27.93 23.42
C ARG A 83 -1.28 28.01 24.14
N ASP A 84 -0.22 27.72 23.40
CA ASP A 84 1.15 27.86 23.88
C ASP A 84 1.95 28.66 22.85
N PRO A 85 2.21 29.96 23.11
CA PRO A 85 2.95 30.82 22.19
C PRO A 85 4.35 30.30 21.85
N GLU A 86 4.97 29.53 22.74
CA GLU A 86 6.32 28.99 22.51
C GLU A 86 6.31 27.95 21.38
N TYR A 87 5.29 27.08 21.35
CA TYR A 87 5.09 26.09 20.28
C TYR A 87 4.55 26.68 18.97
N PHE A 88 4.09 27.94 18.97
CA PHE A 88 3.65 28.64 17.75
C PHE A 88 4.82 29.30 16.99
N SER A 89 6.03 29.26 17.55
CA SER A 89 7.19 29.94 17.01
C SER A 89 8.01 29.07 16.06
N PHE A 90 8.36 29.66 14.92
CA PHE A 90 9.39 29.13 14.01
C PHE A 90 10.79 29.69 14.33
N SER A 91 10.94 30.57 15.34
CA SER A 91 12.25 31.08 15.74
C SER A 91 13.13 29.95 16.28
N HIS A 92 14.42 30.01 15.96
CA HIS A 92 15.44 29.11 16.52
C HIS A 92 15.54 29.19 18.05
N ASP A 93 15.10 30.28 18.67
CA ASP A 93 15.06 30.41 20.14
C ASP A 93 14.26 29.30 20.82
N HIS A 94 13.31 28.69 20.11
CA HIS A 94 12.42 27.65 20.63
C HIS A 94 12.76 26.25 20.13
N ASP A 95 13.90 26.06 19.45
CA ASP A 95 14.30 24.74 18.94
C ASP A 95 14.48 23.71 20.07
N TYR A 96 14.77 24.16 21.30
CA TYR A 96 14.90 23.27 22.47
C TYR A 96 13.62 22.49 22.78
N LEU A 97 12.44 23.03 22.44
CA LEU A 97 11.14 22.34 22.60
C LEU A 97 10.94 21.18 21.63
N TRP A 98 11.75 21.13 20.56
CA TRP A 98 11.62 20.16 19.47
C TRP A 98 12.84 19.24 19.36
N ALA A 99 13.92 19.55 20.06
CA ALA A 99 15.21 18.88 19.96
C ALA A 99 15.13 17.37 20.22
N GLU A 100 14.25 16.94 21.13
CA GLU A 100 14.05 15.52 21.46
C GLU A 100 13.25 14.75 20.40
N TYR A 101 12.63 15.42 19.43
CA TYR A 101 11.88 14.77 18.35
C TYR A 101 12.66 14.71 17.04
N LEU A 102 13.84 15.33 16.96
CA LEU A 102 14.62 15.42 15.73
C LEU A 102 15.49 14.16 15.49
N PRO A 103 15.83 13.86 14.21
CA PRO A 103 16.50 12.62 13.82
C PRO A 103 17.88 12.38 14.46
N GLU A 104 18.50 13.43 14.99
CA GLU A 104 19.82 13.37 15.62
C GLU A 104 19.76 12.74 17.03
N LYS A 105 18.57 12.70 17.64
CA LYS A 105 18.26 12.03 18.91
C LYS A 105 16.83 11.50 18.89
N PRO A 106 16.55 10.42 18.13
CA PRO A 106 15.25 9.79 18.19
C PRO A 106 14.96 9.42 19.66
N PRO A 107 13.78 9.73 20.22
CA PRO A 107 13.45 9.27 21.55
C PRO A 107 13.55 7.74 21.56
N PRO A 108 13.92 7.13 22.71
CA PRO A 108 13.86 5.68 22.83
C PRO A 108 12.48 5.24 22.33
N ASN A 109 12.45 4.22 21.48
CA ASN A 109 11.24 3.75 20.82
C ASN A 109 10.65 4.56 19.65
N SER A 110 11.41 5.48 19.04
CA SER A 110 11.06 6.06 17.72
C SER A 110 11.86 5.47 16.55
N THR A 111 13.02 4.86 16.83
CA THR A 111 13.85 4.09 15.89
C THR A 111 13.44 2.63 15.75
N GLY A 112 12.48 2.19 16.55
CA GLY A 112 12.04 0.81 16.51
C GLY A 112 12.98 -0.17 17.19
N GLU A 113 13.49 0.09 18.39
CA GLU A 113 14.05 -0.98 19.20
C GLU A 113 13.05 -1.39 20.29
N ALA A 114 12.40 -2.55 20.06
CA ALA A 114 11.58 -3.33 20.99
C ALA A 114 10.20 -2.78 21.41
N ILE A 115 9.28 -2.56 20.45
CA ILE A 115 7.82 -2.48 20.74
C ILE A 115 7.07 -3.71 20.27
N ASP A 116 7.38 -4.19 19.07
CA ASP A 116 6.69 -5.32 18.49
C ASP A 116 7.24 -6.65 19.04
N ARG A 117 6.35 -7.49 19.59
CA ARG A 117 6.70 -8.85 20.07
C ARG A 117 7.15 -9.77 18.94
N LEU A 118 6.78 -9.49 17.68
CA LEU A 118 7.08 -10.34 16.54
C LEU A 118 8.38 -9.96 15.83
N THR A 119 8.64 -8.67 15.64
CA THR A 119 9.80 -8.19 14.87
C THR A 119 10.87 -7.51 15.72
N ASN A 120 10.65 -7.29 17.02
CA ASN A 120 11.50 -6.44 17.88
C ASN A 120 11.70 -5.03 17.33
N HIS A 121 10.86 -4.58 16.39
CA HIS A 121 10.94 -3.27 15.76
C HIS A 121 9.57 -2.58 15.70
N GLY A 122 9.50 -1.30 16.08
CA GLY A 122 8.27 -0.51 15.99
C GLY A 122 8.34 0.80 16.76
N SER A 123 7.57 1.81 16.35
CA SER A 123 7.48 3.10 17.06
C SER A 123 6.10 3.31 17.64
N LEU A 124 6.01 3.97 18.79
CA LEU A 124 4.72 4.49 19.27
C LEU A 124 4.23 5.56 18.27
N SER A 125 3.01 5.40 17.76
CA SER A 125 2.48 6.27 16.70
C SER A 125 2.49 7.75 17.07
N MET A 126 2.17 8.09 18.32
CA MET A 126 2.23 9.48 18.82
C MET A 126 3.64 10.07 18.71
N LEU A 127 4.69 9.29 19.06
CA LEU A 127 6.07 9.77 19.00
C LEU A 127 6.54 9.96 17.55
N HIS A 128 6.13 9.07 16.64
CA HIS A 128 6.41 9.25 15.21
C HIS A 128 5.69 10.49 14.64
N GLN A 129 4.45 10.75 15.05
CA GLN A 129 3.73 11.97 14.66
C GLN A 129 4.46 13.25 15.13
N LEU A 130 4.96 13.27 16.36
CA LEU A 130 5.75 14.40 16.88
C LEU A 130 7.08 14.57 16.13
N HIS A 131 7.78 13.48 15.81
CA HIS A 131 8.97 13.50 14.95
C HIS A 131 8.68 14.12 13.57
N CYS A 132 7.60 13.69 12.92
CA CYS A 132 7.18 14.23 11.64
C CYS A 132 6.87 15.74 11.72
N LEU A 133 6.18 16.17 12.77
CA LEU A 133 5.85 17.59 12.98
C LEU A 133 7.10 18.44 13.21
N ALA A 134 8.07 17.96 14.01
CA ALA A 134 9.36 18.62 14.21
C ALA A 134 10.16 18.75 12.90
N GLY A 135 10.15 17.69 12.08
CA GLY A 135 10.79 17.71 10.76
C GLY A 135 10.17 18.74 9.80
N ILE A 136 8.84 18.88 9.80
CA ILE A 136 8.15 19.91 9.02
C ILE A 136 8.49 21.32 9.53
N ARG A 137 8.53 21.53 10.85
CA ARG A 137 8.95 22.81 11.43
C ARG A 137 10.35 23.20 10.96
N ARG A 138 11.31 22.28 11.01
CA ARG A 138 12.69 22.51 10.51
C ARG A 138 12.73 22.83 9.02
N ALA A 139 11.92 22.15 8.21
CA ALA A 139 11.82 22.46 6.79
C ALA A 139 11.29 23.89 6.53
N ILE A 140 10.33 24.37 7.33
CA ILE A 140 9.83 25.75 7.24
C ILE A 140 10.94 26.76 7.59
N GLN A 141 11.75 26.48 8.61
CA GLN A 141 12.92 27.32 8.95
C GLN A 141 13.89 27.40 7.78
N GLN A 142 14.32 26.26 7.24
CA GLN A 142 15.25 26.20 6.11
C GLN A 142 14.75 26.95 4.86
N LEU A 143 13.44 26.87 4.58
CA LEU A 143 12.82 27.65 3.51
C LEU A 143 12.86 29.15 3.79
N GLY A 144 12.56 29.57 5.02
CA GLY A 144 12.54 30.98 5.43
C GLY A 144 13.94 31.61 5.43
N GLU A 145 14.97 30.82 5.68
CA GLU A 145 16.38 31.25 5.71
C GLU A 145 17.04 31.21 4.32
N GLY A 146 16.41 30.59 3.33
CA GLY A 146 16.99 30.40 2.00
C GLY A 146 18.05 29.28 1.92
N GLU A 147 18.21 28.50 2.99
CA GLU A 147 19.07 27.30 3.03
C GLU A 147 18.55 26.18 2.11
N MET A 148 17.25 26.22 1.80
CA MET A 148 16.61 25.29 0.89
C MET A 148 15.49 26.00 0.11
N ASP A 149 15.26 25.61 -1.14
CA ASP A 149 14.08 26.01 -1.91
C ASP A 149 13.01 24.90 -1.94
N LEU A 150 11.81 25.25 -2.40
CA LEU A 150 10.71 24.29 -2.46
C LEU A 150 11.01 23.08 -3.37
N ALA A 151 11.75 23.28 -4.45
CA ALA A 151 12.08 22.22 -5.41
C ALA A 151 13.08 21.21 -4.83
N ALA A 152 14.03 21.68 -4.01
CA ALA A 152 14.94 20.87 -3.23
C ALA A 152 14.18 20.14 -2.10
N LEU A 153 13.28 20.83 -1.39
CA LEU A 153 12.49 20.25 -0.31
C LEU A 153 11.62 19.07 -0.79
N GLN A 154 10.98 19.21 -1.95
CA GLN A 154 10.17 18.16 -2.57
C GLN A 154 10.95 16.88 -2.88
N LYS A 155 12.27 16.97 -3.04
CA LYS A 155 13.15 15.83 -3.29
C LYS A 155 13.66 15.19 -2.00
N THR A 156 13.46 15.84 -0.84
CA THR A 156 13.84 15.25 0.44
C THR A 156 12.92 14.08 0.75
N PRO A 157 13.44 13.00 1.37
CA PRO A 157 12.60 11.89 1.75
C PRO A 157 11.65 12.26 2.88
N HIS A 158 11.97 13.26 3.73
CA HIS A 158 11.28 13.51 4.99
C HIS A 158 10.05 14.42 4.87
N ALA A 159 10.21 15.72 4.62
CA ALA A 159 9.10 16.67 4.77
C ALA A 159 7.84 16.32 3.95
N PRO A 160 7.93 15.91 2.67
CA PRO A 160 6.73 15.52 1.90
C PRO A 160 6.04 14.27 2.46
N HIS A 161 6.79 13.25 2.89
CA HIS A 161 6.16 12.04 3.46
C HIS A 161 5.56 12.33 4.84
N CYS A 162 6.26 13.11 5.68
CA CYS A 162 5.79 13.48 7.01
C CYS A 162 4.46 14.23 6.91
N PHE A 163 4.35 15.13 5.93
CA PHE A 163 3.13 15.88 5.67
C PHE A 163 1.96 14.97 5.26
N ASP A 164 2.16 14.05 4.32
CA ASP A 164 1.12 13.09 3.94
C ASP A 164 0.79 12.09 5.07
N TYR A 165 1.79 11.66 5.86
CA TYR A 165 1.57 10.81 7.03
C TYR A 165 0.67 11.49 8.05
N LEU A 166 0.96 12.74 8.45
CA LEU A 166 0.12 13.50 9.38
C LEU A 166 -1.29 13.73 8.82
N ARG A 167 -1.42 14.02 7.51
CA ARG A 167 -2.73 14.10 6.85
C ARG A 167 -3.52 12.79 6.99
N LYS A 168 -2.87 11.65 6.76
CA LYS A 168 -3.50 10.33 6.91
C LYS A 168 -3.86 10.02 8.35
N VAL A 169 -3.05 10.46 9.32
CA VAL A 169 -3.36 10.34 10.75
C VAL A 169 -4.64 11.12 11.09
N ILE A 170 -4.76 12.36 10.64
CA ILE A 170 -5.97 13.18 10.86
C ILE A 170 -7.20 12.49 10.27
N LEU A 171 -7.11 11.99 9.03
CA LEU A 171 -8.20 11.27 8.38
C LEU A 171 -8.53 9.93 9.07
N CYS A 172 -7.53 9.27 9.66
CA CYS A 172 -7.72 8.03 10.40
C CYS A 172 -8.46 8.25 11.72
N TYR A 173 -8.16 9.34 12.43
CA TYR A 173 -8.86 9.69 13.66
C TYR A 173 -10.26 10.25 13.40
N ALA A 174 -10.45 10.96 12.28
CA ALA A 174 -11.74 11.47 11.82
C ALA A 174 -12.54 12.17 12.94
N ASP A 175 -11.89 13.06 13.68
CA ASP A 175 -12.50 13.80 14.79
C ASP A 175 -13.72 14.59 14.28
N ASP A 176 -14.91 14.20 14.76
CA ASP A 176 -16.21 14.70 14.35
C ASP A 176 -16.74 15.85 15.22
N PHE A 177 -15.90 16.36 16.13
CA PHE A 177 -16.28 17.44 17.03
C PHE A 177 -16.43 18.78 16.30
N ILE A 178 -17.54 19.49 16.58
CA ILE A 178 -17.85 20.79 15.98
C ILE A 178 -17.13 21.92 16.73
N GLU A 179 -16.14 22.51 16.08
CA GLU A 179 -15.43 23.69 16.59
C GLU A 179 -16.28 24.96 16.49
N ARG A 180 -16.26 25.76 17.56
CA ARG A 180 -16.98 27.03 17.60
C ARG A 180 -16.03 28.22 17.60
N PRO A 181 -16.44 29.36 17.03
CA PRO A 181 -15.63 30.56 17.07
C PRO A 181 -15.46 31.06 18.50
N ARG A 182 -14.21 31.31 18.89
CA ARG A 182 -13.84 31.76 20.23
C ARG A 182 -12.85 32.92 20.18
N HIS A 183 -12.93 33.80 21.17
CA HIS A 183 -11.93 34.82 21.40
C HIS A 183 -10.64 34.18 21.94
N PRO A 184 -9.50 34.88 21.87
CA PRO A 184 -8.23 34.39 22.42
C PRO A 184 -8.25 34.07 23.93
N ASP A 185 -9.26 34.53 24.67
CA ASP A 185 -9.50 34.22 26.08
C ASP A 185 -10.43 33.01 26.30
N GLY A 186 -10.87 32.36 25.23
CA GLY A 186 -11.75 31.19 25.24
C GLY A 186 -13.25 31.47 25.25
N SER A 187 -13.67 32.74 25.38
CA SER A 187 -15.08 33.13 25.34
C SER A 187 -15.69 32.93 23.94
N LEU A 188 -16.99 32.64 23.86
CA LEU A 188 -17.70 32.38 22.60
C LEU A 188 -17.88 33.67 21.77
N GLY A 189 -17.94 33.53 20.44
CA GLY A 189 -18.27 34.64 19.53
C GLY A 189 -17.07 35.35 18.93
N GLY A 190 -15.88 34.76 19.02
CA GLY A 190 -14.67 35.33 18.43
C GLY A 190 -14.67 35.31 16.89
N PRO A 191 -13.67 35.95 16.27
CA PRO A 191 -13.60 36.07 14.81
C PRO A 191 -13.16 34.78 14.10
N ASN A 192 -12.53 33.83 14.82
CA ASN A 192 -11.88 32.66 14.23
C ASN A 192 -12.34 31.36 14.90
N ILE A 193 -12.38 30.29 14.10
CA ILE A 193 -12.57 28.91 14.56
C ILE A 193 -11.17 28.32 14.74
N GLU A 194 -10.75 28.10 15.99
CA GLU A 194 -9.40 27.60 16.31
C GLU A 194 -9.38 26.26 17.06
N GLY A 195 -10.51 25.82 17.62
CA GLY A 195 -10.64 24.57 18.36
C GLY A 195 -9.84 24.46 19.68
N ALA A 196 -8.93 25.40 19.97
CA ALA A 196 -7.99 25.34 21.10
C ALA A 196 -8.66 25.20 22.48
N TRP A 197 -9.80 25.85 22.66
CA TRP A 197 -10.53 25.87 23.95
C TRP A 197 -11.69 24.87 24.00
N ASP A 198 -11.84 24.05 22.96
CA ASP A 198 -12.86 23.01 22.96
C ASP A 198 -12.34 21.78 23.71
N PHE A 199 -13.17 21.23 24.59
CA PHE A 199 -12.83 20.01 25.31
C PHE A 199 -13.00 18.80 24.42
N ARG A 200 -11.97 17.97 24.36
CA ARG A 200 -11.91 16.74 23.56
C ARG A 200 -11.68 15.55 24.47
N MET A 201 -12.14 14.39 24.05
CA MET A 201 -11.71 13.12 24.63
C MET A 201 -10.42 12.70 23.94
N CYS A 202 -9.31 12.69 24.67
CA CYS A 202 -7.99 12.38 24.15
C CYS A 202 -7.37 11.23 24.91
N ARG A 203 -6.41 10.53 24.31
CA ARG A 203 -5.53 9.62 25.06
C ARG A 203 -4.50 10.42 25.86
N SER A 204 -4.06 9.88 26.99
CA SER A 204 -3.02 10.50 27.82
C SER A 204 -1.65 10.44 27.16
N SER A 205 -1.17 11.58 26.64
CA SER A 205 0.18 11.76 26.11
C SER A 205 1.25 11.41 27.14
N ASP A 206 1.03 11.79 28.40
CA ASP A 206 2.01 11.63 29.48
C ASP A 206 2.30 10.15 29.74
N LYS A 207 1.26 9.31 29.68
CA LYS A 207 1.42 7.85 29.76
C LYS A 207 2.17 7.28 28.56
N ILE A 208 1.95 7.82 27.36
CA ILE A 208 2.67 7.37 26.16
C ILE A 208 4.14 7.79 26.21
N PHE A 209 4.44 9.01 26.68
CA PHE A 209 5.81 9.46 26.95
C PHE A 209 6.51 8.59 27.99
N ALA A 210 5.83 8.25 29.09
CA ALA A 210 6.38 7.35 30.10
C ALA A 210 6.73 5.97 29.51
N ILE A 211 5.83 5.39 28.70
CA ILE A 211 6.10 4.12 27.99
C ILE A 211 7.31 4.24 27.04
N GLY A 212 7.44 5.36 26.33
CA GLY A 212 8.59 5.63 25.47
C GLY A 212 9.91 5.72 26.25
N ALA A 213 9.89 6.36 27.41
CA ALA A 213 11.07 6.57 28.26
C ALA A 213 11.54 5.28 28.97
N GLU A 214 10.62 4.44 29.42
CA GLU A 214 10.93 3.22 30.21
C GLU A 214 11.29 1.99 29.33
N GLY A 215 11.01 2.07 28.02
CA GLY A 215 11.03 0.93 27.12
C GLY A 215 9.78 0.06 27.28
N TYR A 216 9.12 -0.31 26.17
CA TYR A 216 7.86 -1.05 26.22
C TYR A 216 8.08 -2.47 26.78
N ARG A 217 7.57 -2.75 27.98
CA ARG A 217 7.53 -4.10 28.57
C ARG A 217 6.08 -4.59 28.63
N PRO A 218 5.62 -5.40 27.66
CA PRO A 218 4.25 -5.87 27.68
C PRO A 218 4.09 -6.94 28.77
N THR A 219 3.23 -6.68 29.76
CA THR A 219 2.79 -7.67 30.77
C THR A 219 2.12 -8.87 30.13
#